data_AF-A0A1H0A414-F1
#
_entry.id   AF-A0A1H0A414-F1
#
_cell.length_a   1.000
_cell.length_b   1.000
_cell.length_c   1.000
_cell.angle_alpha   90.00
_cell.angle_beta   90.00
_cell.angle_gamma   90.00
#
_symmetry.space_group_name_H-M   'P 1'
#
loop_
_entity.id
_entity.type
_entity.pdbx_description
1 polymer ?
#
loop_
_entity_poly.entity_id
_entity_poly.type
_entity_poly.pdbx_seq_one_letter_code
_entity_poly.pdbx_strand_id
1 'polypeptide(L)' 'MTAFDDYDCQHCGETYRALDGSNAVATGYCSPRCESGGKGL' A
#
# COMPACT_ATOMS: atom_id res chain seq x y z
N MET A 1 -17.09 -11.62 0.03
CA MET A 1 -16.94 -10.48 -0.90
C MET A 1 -15.55 -9.93 -0.70
N THR A 2 -14.73 -9.91 -1.75
CA THR A 2 -13.38 -9.32 -1.69
C THR A 2 -13.56 -7.81 -1.60
N ALA A 3 -13.45 -7.26 -0.39
CA ALA A 3 -13.67 -5.85 -0.13
C ALA A 3 -12.40 -5.06 -0.49
N PHE A 4 -12.57 -4.09 -1.38
CA PHE A 4 -11.56 -3.06 -1.61
C PHE A 4 -11.77 -1.96 -0.59
N ASP A 5 -10.79 -1.77 0.28
CA ASP A 5 -10.78 -0.76 1.34
C ASP A 5 -9.71 0.30 1.06
N ASP A 6 -9.79 1.43 1.76
CA ASP A 6 -8.93 2.59 1.55
C ASP A 6 -7.81 2.59 2.61
N TYR A 7 -6.57 2.49 2.16
CA TYR A 7 -5.38 2.42 3.00
C TYR A 7 -4.47 3.61 2.75
N ASP A 8 -3.67 3.99 3.76
CA ASP A 8 -2.73 5.10 3.63
C ASP A 8 -1.31 4.59 3.35
N CYS A 9 -0.66 5.14 2.32
CA CYS A 9 0.68 4.73 1.94
C CYS A 9 1.73 5.31 2.90
N GLN A 10 2.50 4.46 3.56
CA GLN A 10 3.50 4.90 4.53
C GLN A 10 4.65 5.73 3.94
N HIS A 11 4.84 5.72 2.62
CA HIS A 11 5.90 6.48 1.97
C HIS A 11 5.45 7.88 1.50
N CYS A 12 4.35 7.95 0.74
CA CYS A 12 3.88 9.19 0.14
C CYS A 12 2.69 9.83 0.88
N GLY A 13 2.06 9.12 1.82
CA GLY A 13 0.87 9.58 2.54
C GLY A 13 -0.38 9.68 1.67
N GLU A 14 -0.36 9.07 0.47
CA GLU A 14 -1.54 9.02 -0.38
C GLU A 14 -2.44 7.86 0.05
N THR A 15 -3.75 8.13 0.07
CA THR A 15 -4.76 7.11 0.26
C THR A 15 -4.94 6.32 -1.04
N TYR A 16 -4.86 5.00 -0.96
CA TYR A 16 -5.00 4.09 -2.09
C TYR A 16 -5.99 2.97 -1.76
N ARG A 17 -6.73 2.56 -2.79
CA ARG A 17 -7.71 1.51 -2.64
C ARG A 17 -7.07 0.16 -2.94
N ALA A 18 -7.08 -0.74 -1.98
CA ALA A 18 -6.50 -2.07 -2.12
C ALA A 18 -7.44 -3.15 -1.60
N LEU A 19 -7.25 -4.36 -2.11
CA LEU A 19 -8.00 -5.49 -1.65
C LEU A 19 -7.45 -5.96 -0.30
N ASP A 20 -8.35 -6.13 0.68
CA ASP A 20 -8.00 -6.68 1.99
C ASP A 20 -7.25 -8.02 1.85
N GLY A 21 -6.07 -8.11 2.45
CA GLY A 21 -5.14 -9.25 2.31
C GLY A 21 -4.19 -9.22 1.10
N SER A 22 -4.15 -8.14 0.31
CA SER A 22 -3.15 -7.96 -0.75
C SER A 22 -1.78 -7.60 -0.21
N ASN A 23 -0.73 -7.87 -1.00
CA ASN A 23 0.63 -7.44 -0.68
C ASN A 23 0.73 -5.93 -0.40
N ALA A 24 0.00 -5.10 -1.16
CA ALA A 24 0.00 -3.65 -0.93
C ALA A 24 -0.50 -3.27 0.47
N VAL A 25 -1.48 -4.00 1.02
CA VAL A 25 -1.98 -3.79 2.39
C VAL A 25 -0.97 -4.34 3.41
N ALA A 26 -0.42 -5.53 3.14
CA ALA A 26 0.55 -6.16 4.01
C ALA A 26 1.86 -5.37 4.14
N THR A 27 2.29 -4.70 3.06
CA THR A 27 3.50 -3.87 3.07
C THR A 27 3.22 -2.41 3.45
N GLY A 28 1.96 -1.96 3.37
CA GLY A 28 1.57 -0.57 3.67
C GLY A 28 1.99 0.44 2.59
N TYR A 29 2.25 -0.03 1.37
CA TYR A 29 2.68 0.82 0.25
C TYR A 29 1.73 0.69 -0.93
N CYS A 30 1.36 1.83 -1.52
CA CYS A 30 0.48 1.90 -2.69
C CYS A 30 1.13 1.35 -3.97
N SER A 31 2.47 1.24 -4.01
CA SER A 31 3.22 0.80 -5.18
C SER A 31 4.59 0.24 -4.80
N PRO A 32 5.18 -0.64 -5.64
CA PRO A 32 6.54 -1.14 -5.44
C PRO A 32 7.59 -0.03 -5.38
N ARG A 33 7.36 1.08 -6.09
CA ARG A 33 8.23 2.26 -6.03
C ARG A 33 8.22 2.90 -4.65
N CYS A 34 7.04 3.05 -4.04
CA CYS A 34 6.92 3.55 -2.68
C CYS A 34 7.51 2.58 -1.66
N GLU A 35 7.38 1.28 -1.91
CA GLU A 35 8.01 0.26 -1.08
C GLU A 35 9.54 0.34 -1.13
N SER A 36 10.14 0.40 -2.32
CA SER A 36 11.59 0.58 -2.45
C SER A 36 12.07 1.91 -1.86
N GLY A 37 11.37 3.00 -2.15
CA GLY A 37 11.70 4.33 -1.61
C GLY A 37 11.55 4.42 -0.08
N GLY A 38 10.52 3.78 0.49
CA GLY A 38 10.27 3.73 1.94
C GLY A 38 11.22 2.78 2.68
N LYS A 39 11.65 1.71 2.03
CA LYS A 39 12.61 0.74 2.59
C LYS A 39 14.08 1.10 2.32
N GLY A 40 14.35 2.07 1.45
CA GLY A 40 15.70 2.43 1.02
C GLY A 40 16.41 1.33 0.22
N LEU A 41 15.65 0.56 -0.56
CA LEU A 41 16.13 -0.54 -1.41
C LEU A 41 16.50 -0.06 -2.82
#